data_AF-A0A7S0J4Y6-F1
#
_entry.id   AF-A0A7S0J4Y6-F1
#
_cell.length_a   1.000
_cell.length_b   1.000
_cell.length_c   1.000
_cell.angle_alpha   90.00
_cell.angle_beta   90.00
_cell.angle_gamma   90.00
#
_symmetry.space_group_name_H-M   'P 1'
#
loop_
_entity.id
_entity.type
_entity.pdbx_description
1 polymer ?
#
loop_
_entity_poly.entity_id
_entity_poly.type
_entity_poly.pdbx_seq_one_letter_code
_entity_poly.pdbx_strand_id
1 'polypeptide(L)'
;RVCGRRQLLPSLASSRRFHSTSRFVMDFRAAPRRRLSAHVARRPAVVHCFYEGSDESMLLQLPQEMLAHVLNFLPVAATVQLLRVCRRCRRAALDEKLWQSHCLALWAGDDFADGAAGPARYAARRLLFSGVVASSTRLELAERELVRSSLTAMGGEWDDHLTSRTTHLLCAAAWTPKANAARATLGRCRVVTLRWLWETVRRGSRVAEARFVPHPLMGARISVSGMPTMRRQVQRHVERLGATFDEELRHRVTTHLLVASLSSCSAAKQRAAHAWRIPIVKLAWISDMVARGGVVIDPAPYVCTRNSSGSAC
;
A
#
# COMPACT_ATOMS: atom_id res chain seq x y z
N ARG A 1 59.07 -23.93 0.29
CA ARG A 1 60.17 -23.42 1.15
C ARG A 1 60.22 -21.91 0.98
N VAL A 2 60.30 -21.01 1.95
CA VAL A 2 60.20 -20.96 3.42
C VAL A 2 60.64 -19.51 3.74
N CYS A 3 59.98 -18.84 4.70
CA CYS A 3 60.44 -17.67 5.47
C CYS A 3 60.79 -16.36 4.71
N GLY A 4 60.52 -15.17 5.24
CA GLY A 4 60.06 -14.75 6.56
C GLY A 4 60.79 -13.48 7.01
N ARG A 5 60.04 -12.51 7.57
CA ARG A 5 60.42 -11.47 8.57
C ARG A 5 59.34 -10.38 8.52
N ARG A 6 58.31 -10.36 9.38
CA ARG A 6 58.27 -9.90 10.79
C ARG A 6 59.04 -8.59 11.04
N GLN A 7 58.31 -7.51 11.30
CA GLN A 7 58.63 -6.53 12.33
C GLN A 7 57.35 -6.15 13.10
N LEU A 8 57.51 -6.15 14.43
CA LEU A 8 56.53 -5.87 15.47
C LEU A 8 56.73 -4.44 16.00
N LEU A 9 55.67 -3.95 16.63
CA LEU A 9 55.40 -2.69 17.36
C LEU A 9 56.55 -2.13 18.24
N PRO A 10 56.36 -0.90 18.77
CA PRO A 10 55.94 -0.86 20.18
C PRO A 10 54.78 0.11 20.48
N SER A 11 53.98 -0.28 21.48
CA SER A 11 53.00 0.54 22.18
C SER A 11 53.65 1.43 23.23
N LEU A 12 53.12 2.62 23.48
CA LEU A 12 53.10 3.21 24.82
C LEU A 12 51.79 3.96 25.06
N ALA A 13 51.14 3.62 26.16
CA ALA A 13 49.92 4.20 26.69
C ALA A 13 50.18 5.56 27.34
N SER A 14 49.17 6.45 27.32
CA SER A 14 49.06 7.51 28.32
C SER A 14 47.60 7.94 28.50
N SER A 15 47.16 7.76 29.73
CA SER A 15 45.91 8.20 30.34
C SER A 15 45.69 9.71 30.19
N ARG A 16 44.43 10.14 30.02
CA ARG A 16 43.86 11.27 30.78
C ARG A 16 42.33 11.29 30.73
N ARG A 17 41.76 11.31 31.94
CA ARG A 17 40.35 11.52 32.29
C ARG A 17 40.02 13.01 32.32
N PHE A 18 38.76 13.31 31.97
CA PHE A 18 37.85 14.37 32.45
C PHE A 18 38.27 15.84 32.44
N HIS A 19 37.42 16.72 31.86
CA HIS A 19 36.50 17.69 32.52
C HIS A 19 35.61 18.33 31.42
N SER A 20 34.29 18.13 31.44
CA SER A 20 33.24 19.08 31.92
C SER A 20 33.23 20.43 31.17
N THR A 21 32.27 20.71 30.28
CA THR A 21 31.02 21.48 30.47
C THR A 21 30.46 21.69 29.03
N SER A 22 29.17 21.77 28.66
CA SER A 22 28.00 22.39 29.26
C SER A 22 26.73 21.75 28.66
N ARG A 23 25.77 21.41 29.52
CA ARG A 23 24.38 21.06 29.17
C ARG A 23 23.58 22.35 29.12
N PHE A 24 22.99 22.68 27.98
CA PHE A 24 21.85 23.61 27.95
C PHE A 24 20.56 22.79 28.11
N VAL A 25 19.94 22.94 29.28
CA VAL A 25 18.56 22.57 29.57
C VAL A 25 17.71 23.79 29.26
N MET A 26 16.63 23.63 28.48
CA MET A 26 15.47 24.52 28.58
C MET A 26 14.19 23.68 28.61
N ASP A 27 13.53 23.82 29.75
CA ASP A 27 12.23 23.31 30.16
C ASP A 27 11.12 23.71 29.18
N PHE A 28 10.31 22.73 28.76
CA PHE A 28 8.96 22.99 28.25
C PHE A 28 7.96 22.79 29.39
N ARG A 29 7.68 23.87 30.14
CA ARG A 29 6.52 23.94 31.01
C ARG A 29 5.25 24.12 30.18
N ALA A 30 4.31 23.21 30.41
CA ALA A 30 2.97 23.20 29.84
C ALA A 30 2.06 24.31 30.40
N ALA A 31 1.22 24.89 29.54
CA ALA A 31 -0.14 25.40 29.85
C ALA A 31 -0.84 25.78 28.52
N PRO A 32 -2.17 26.01 28.49
CA PRO A 32 -3.23 25.02 28.70
C PRO A 32 -4.19 24.93 27.49
N ARG A 33 -5.00 23.87 27.48
CA ARG A 33 -6.07 23.60 26.50
C ARG A 33 -7.14 24.70 26.52
N ARG A 34 -7.38 25.35 25.37
CA ARG A 34 -8.67 25.99 25.06
C ARG A 34 -9.48 25.10 24.12
N ARG A 35 -10.68 24.73 24.58
CA ARG A 35 -11.73 24.13 23.77
C ARG A 35 -12.28 25.19 22.83
N LEU A 36 -12.39 24.89 21.54
CA LEU A 36 -13.38 25.50 20.66
C LEU A 36 -14.10 24.41 19.88
N SER A 37 -15.39 24.65 19.74
CA SER A 37 -16.47 23.73 19.43
C SER A 37 -16.48 23.24 17.99
N ALA A 38 -17.23 22.17 17.76
CA ALA A 38 -17.56 21.63 16.45
C ALA A 38 -18.12 22.70 15.51
N HIS A 39 -17.55 22.82 14.31
CA HIS A 39 -18.24 23.34 13.15
C HIS A 39 -18.07 22.37 11.98
N VAL A 40 -19.22 21.82 11.60
CA VAL A 40 -19.47 21.06 10.39
C VAL A 40 -19.13 21.91 9.16
N ALA A 41 -18.41 21.28 8.23
CA ALA A 41 -18.33 21.56 6.80
C ALA A 41 -18.51 23.00 6.29
N ARG A 42 -17.41 23.63 5.87
CA ARG A 42 -17.38 24.42 4.63
C ARG A 42 -16.14 24.05 3.83
N ARG A 43 -16.35 23.46 2.65
CA ARG A 43 -15.34 23.32 1.60
C ARG A 43 -14.75 24.71 1.32
N PRO A 44 -13.43 24.89 1.15
CA PRO A 44 -12.90 26.17 0.71
C PRO A 44 -13.44 26.46 -0.70
N ALA A 45 -14.09 27.61 -0.85
CA ALA A 45 -14.79 28.08 -2.05
C ALA A 45 -13.90 28.25 -3.30
N VAL A 46 -12.59 28.02 -3.18
CA VAL A 46 -11.59 28.23 -4.24
C VAL A 46 -11.75 27.26 -5.41
N VAL A 47 -12.42 26.11 -5.20
CA VAL A 47 -12.52 25.06 -6.24
C VAL A 47 -13.59 25.37 -7.30
N HIS A 48 -14.54 26.27 -7.01
CA HIS A 48 -15.64 26.58 -7.95
C HIS A 48 -15.30 27.66 -9.00
N CYS A 49 -14.12 28.29 -8.95
CA CYS A 49 -13.74 29.36 -9.88
C CYS A 49 -13.16 28.89 -11.22
N PHE A 50 -13.21 27.60 -11.56
CA PHE A 50 -12.50 27.06 -12.74
C PHE A 50 -13.42 26.60 -13.88
N TYR A 51 -14.73 26.81 -13.80
CA TYR A 51 -15.67 26.48 -14.87
C TYR A 51 -16.67 27.62 -15.04
N GLU A 52 -16.34 28.50 -15.98
CA GLU A 52 -17.16 29.41 -16.80
C GLU A 52 -16.45 30.76 -16.95
N GLY A 53 -16.32 31.17 -18.21
CA GLY A 53 -15.38 32.18 -18.65
C GLY A 53 -15.67 33.57 -18.11
N SER A 54 -14.69 34.15 -17.40
CA SER A 54 -14.31 35.58 -17.41
C SER A 54 -13.21 35.91 -16.40
N ASP A 55 -12.88 35.01 -15.45
CA ASP A 55 -11.98 35.30 -14.32
C ASP A 55 -10.58 34.65 -14.39
N GLU A 56 -10.04 34.39 -15.59
CA GLU A 56 -8.61 34.01 -15.72
C GLU A 56 -7.64 35.14 -15.26
N SER A 57 -8.15 36.32 -14.90
CA SER A 57 -7.38 37.56 -14.86
C SER A 57 -6.71 37.93 -13.53
N MET A 58 -7.19 37.54 -12.34
CA MET A 58 -6.55 38.02 -11.10
C MET A 58 -5.32 37.20 -10.67
N LEU A 59 -5.38 35.88 -10.73
CA LEU A 59 -4.30 35.00 -10.26
C LEU A 59 -3.06 35.10 -11.17
N LEU A 60 -3.28 35.36 -12.47
CA LEU A 60 -2.22 35.56 -13.46
C LEU A 60 -1.63 36.98 -13.46
N GLN A 61 -2.27 37.95 -12.79
CA GLN A 61 -1.74 39.30 -12.59
C GLN A 61 -0.77 39.39 -11.40
N LEU A 62 -0.73 38.37 -10.54
CA LEU A 62 0.15 38.36 -9.37
C LEU A 62 1.64 38.44 -9.76
N PRO A 63 2.46 39.15 -8.97
CA PRO A 63 3.92 39.06 -9.04
C PRO A 63 4.38 37.61 -8.95
N GLN A 64 5.48 37.29 -9.61
CA GLN A 64 5.94 35.91 -9.78
C GLN A 64 6.17 35.18 -8.44
N GLU A 65 6.69 35.89 -7.44
CA GLU A 65 6.91 35.38 -6.08
C GLU A 65 5.60 35.00 -5.38
N MET A 66 4.57 35.83 -5.52
CA MET A 66 3.25 35.55 -4.94
C MET A 66 2.54 34.39 -5.66
N LEU A 67 2.72 34.28 -6.97
CA LEU A 67 2.18 33.17 -7.75
C LEU A 67 2.83 31.84 -7.33
N ALA A 68 4.14 31.82 -7.12
CA ALA A 68 4.84 30.65 -6.61
C ALA A 68 4.41 30.29 -5.18
N HIS A 69 4.27 31.29 -4.31
CA HIS A 69 3.75 31.10 -2.95
C HIS A 69 2.36 30.45 -2.97
N VAL A 70 1.42 30.94 -3.79
CA VAL A 70 0.08 30.35 -3.92
C VAL A 70 0.13 28.90 -4.41
N LEU A 71 0.98 28.59 -5.40
CA LEU A 71 1.15 27.23 -5.92
C LEU A 71 1.65 26.24 -4.86
N ASN A 72 2.43 26.70 -3.88
CA ASN A 72 2.97 25.88 -2.78
C ASN A 72 1.90 25.44 -1.77
N PHE A 73 0.82 26.22 -1.62
CA PHE A 73 -0.29 25.89 -0.70
C PHE A 73 -1.48 25.21 -1.37
N LEU A 74 -1.43 25.06 -2.70
CA LEU A 74 -2.46 24.34 -3.43
C LEU A 74 -2.31 22.82 -3.28
N PRO A 75 -3.42 22.08 -3.22
CA PRO A 75 -3.37 20.63 -3.33
C PRO A 75 -2.65 20.22 -4.61
N VAL A 76 -1.83 19.17 -4.54
CA VAL A 76 -1.00 18.69 -5.67
C VAL A 76 -1.80 18.55 -6.96
N ALA A 77 -3.04 18.06 -6.88
CA ALA A 77 -3.94 17.93 -8.03
C ALA A 77 -4.28 19.29 -8.67
N ALA A 78 -4.55 20.32 -7.88
CA ALA A 78 -4.86 21.67 -8.36
C ALA A 78 -3.62 22.35 -8.97
N THR A 79 -2.46 22.22 -8.33
CA THR A 79 -1.17 22.70 -8.85
C THR A 79 -0.88 22.07 -10.20
N VAL A 80 -1.10 20.75 -10.35
CA VAL A 80 -0.92 20.04 -11.62
C VAL A 80 -1.82 20.56 -12.74
N GLN A 81 -3.09 20.85 -12.45
CA GLN A 81 -4.02 21.40 -13.46
C GLN A 81 -3.58 22.79 -13.91
N LEU A 82 -3.19 23.67 -12.98
CA LEU A 82 -2.71 25.01 -13.31
C LEU A 82 -1.43 24.98 -14.14
N LEU A 83 -0.50 24.07 -13.83
CA LEU A 83 0.74 23.92 -14.61
C LEU A 83 0.50 23.40 -16.03
N ARG A 84 -0.60 22.68 -16.29
CA ARG A 84 -0.99 22.20 -17.64
C ARG A 84 -1.37 23.35 -18.56
N VAL A 85 -2.19 24.27 -18.05
CA VAL A 85 -2.83 25.31 -18.86
C VAL A 85 -2.08 26.64 -18.84
N CYS A 86 -1.35 26.95 -17.75
CA CYS A 86 -0.73 28.27 -17.58
C CYS A 86 0.80 28.26 -17.70
N ARG A 87 1.33 29.04 -18.67
CA ARG A 87 2.79 29.25 -18.86
C ARG A 87 3.43 30.04 -17.71
N ARG A 88 2.73 31.01 -17.10
CA ARG A 88 3.24 31.78 -15.93
C ARG A 88 3.35 30.91 -14.68
N CYS A 89 2.35 30.08 -14.38
CA CYS A 89 2.42 29.12 -13.27
C CYS A 89 3.58 28.14 -13.46
N ARG A 90 3.82 27.71 -14.70
CA ARG A 90 4.95 26.83 -15.04
C ARG A 90 6.30 27.47 -14.82
N ARG A 91 6.46 28.75 -15.14
CA ARG A 91 7.68 29.52 -14.90
C ARG A 91 7.89 29.80 -13.40
N ALA A 92 6.82 30.16 -12.69
CA ALA A 92 6.87 30.38 -11.23
C ALA A 92 7.24 29.10 -10.46
N ALA A 93 6.67 27.94 -10.83
CA ALA A 93 7.03 26.65 -10.22
C ALA A 93 8.45 26.17 -10.57
N LEU A 94 9.03 26.71 -11.65
CA LEU A 94 10.39 26.44 -12.09
C LEU A 94 11.41 27.22 -11.27
N ASP A 95 11.19 28.52 -11.08
CA ASP A 95 12.10 29.39 -10.32
C ASP A 95 12.18 28.98 -8.85
N GLU A 96 11.05 28.70 -8.21
CA GLU A 96 11.00 28.33 -6.79
C GLU A 96 11.27 26.84 -6.52
N LYS A 97 11.70 26.08 -7.54
CA LYS A 97 11.97 24.63 -7.42
C LYS A 97 10.79 23.87 -6.76
N LEU A 98 9.54 24.32 -6.93
CA LEU A 98 8.36 23.70 -6.30
C LEU A 98 8.16 22.25 -6.75
N TRP A 99 8.64 21.92 -7.95
CA TRP A 99 8.71 20.54 -8.39
C TRP A 99 9.64 19.70 -7.49
N GLN A 100 10.71 20.25 -6.92
CA GLN A 100 11.57 19.57 -5.93
C GLN A 100 10.83 19.32 -4.63
N SER A 101 10.16 20.32 -4.05
CA SER A 101 9.43 20.14 -2.77
C SER A 101 8.28 19.13 -2.91
N HIS A 102 7.49 19.21 -3.98
CA HIS A 102 6.41 18.24 -4.24
C HIS A 102 6.93 16.85 -4.67
N CYS A 103 8.05 16.77 -5.43
CA CYS A 103 8.67 15.48 -5.78
C CYS A 103 9.35 14.83 -4.58
N LEU A 104 10.01 15.60 -3.70
CA LEU A 104 10.67 15.09 -2.49
C LEU A 104 9.63 14.67 -1.45
N ALA A 105 8.51 15.39 -1.32
CA ALA A 105 7.43 14.99 -0.41
C ALA A 105 6.74 13.68 -0.84
N LEU A 106 6.65 13.42 -2.15
CA LEU A 106 6.07 12.17 -2.67
C LEU A 106 7.11 11.03 -2.75
N TRP A 107 8.36 11.34 -3.11
CA TRP A 107 9.42 10.37 -3.48
C TRP A 107 10.70 10.59 -2.66
N ALA A 108 10.56 10.80 -1.35
CA ALA A 108 11.65 11.11 -0.42
C ALA A 108 12.80 10.08 -0.38
N GLY A 109 12.64 8.92 -1.01
CA GLY A 109 13.59 7.80 -0.96
C GLY A 109 13.96 7.16 -2.30
N ASP A 110 13.58 7.75 -3.45
CA ASP A 110 14.10 7.27 -4.74
C ASP A 110 15.44 7.95 -5.00
N ASP A 111 16.53 7.17 -5.01
CA ASP A 111 17.78 7.58 -5.63
C ASP A 111 17.46 8.03 -7.06
N PHE A 112 17.73 9.31 -7.37
CA PHE A 112 17.60 9.90 -8.69
C PHE A 112 18.67 9.30 -9.63
N ALA A 113 18.64 7.99 -9.83
CA ALA A 113 19.75 7.17 -10.30
C ALA A 113 20.32 7.63 -11.66
N ASP A 114 19.56 8.40 -12.45
CA ASP A 114 20.07 9.08 -13.63
C ASP A 114 19.50 10.50 -13.74
N GLY A 115 20.37 11.52 -13.73
CA GLY A 115 20.11 12.89 -14.19
C GLY A 115 19.49 13.88 -13.20
N ALA A 116 19.69 15.18 -13.47
CA ALA A 116 19.10 16.28 -12.69
C ALA A 116 17.58 16.26 -12.81
N ALA A 117 16.89 16.44 -11.69
CA ALA A 117 15.45 16.52 -11.70
C ALA A 117 14.99 17.86 -12.32
N GLY A 118 13.83 17.88 -13.00
CA GLY A 118 13.35 19.04 -13.76
C GLY A 118 12.00 18.81 -14.45
N PRO A 119 11.40 19.83 -15.08
CA PRO A 119 10.02 19.79 -15.57
C PRO A 119 9.74 18.73 -16.63
N ALA A 120 10.69 18.45 -17.53
CA ALA A 120 10.52 17.45 -18.58
C ALA A 120 10.43 16.04 -17.98
N ARG A 121 11.27 15.74 -16.98
CA ARG A 121 11.24 14.46 -16.25
C ARG A 121 9.94 14.31 -15.45
N TYR A 122 9.45 15.39 -14.86
CA TYR A 122 8.14 15.43 -14.21
C TYR A 122 7.00 15.20 -15.20
N ALA A 123 7.03 15.86 -16.36
CA ALA A 123 6.01 15.72 -17.41
C ALA A 123 5.90 14.28 -17.91
N ALA A 124 7.03 13.59 -18.09
CA ALA A 124 7.06 12.17 -18.46
C ALA A 124 6.41 11.28 -17.39
N ARG A 125 6.61 11.59 -16.11
CA ARG A 125 6.05 10.79 -15.01
C ARG A 125 4.59 11.13 -14.67
N ARG A 126 4.09 12.30 -15.08
CA ARG A 126 2.70 12.77 -14.84
C ARG A 126 1.63 11.96 -15.58
N LEU A 127 2.03 11.15 -16.55
CA LEU A 127 1.11 10.33 -17.35
C LEU A 127 1.40 8.83 -17.20
N LEU A 128 2.18 8.42 -16.18
CA LEU A 128 2.53 7.01 -15.96
C LEU A 128 1.32 6.11 -15.83
N PHE A 129 0.21 6.62 -15.30
CA PHE A 129 -1.04 5.90 -15.14
C PHE A 129 -2.15 6.44 -16.06
N SER A 130 -1.82 7.19 -17.11
CA SER A 130 -2.80 7.61 -18.12
C SER A 130 -3.56 6.41 -18.71
N GLY A 131 -4.89 6.50 -18.76
CA GLY A 131 -5.79 5.42 -19.18
C GLY A 131 -6.01 4.31 -18.12
N VAL A 132 -5.40 4.42 -16.93
CA VAL A 132 -5.67 3.51 -15.81
C VAL A 132 -6.81 4.06 -14.99
N VAL A 133 -7.94 3.36 -14.99
CA VAL A 133 -9.00 3.50 -13.97
C VAL A 133 -8.80 2.40 -12.94
N ALA A 134 -8.36 2.77 -11.74
CA ALA A 134 -8.01 1.85 -10.67
C ALA A 134 -9.10 1.79 -9.59
N SER A 135 -9.26 0.61 -9.02
CA SER A 135 -9.96 0.39 -7.77
C SER A 135 -9.08 -0.45 -6.84
N SER A 136 -9.47 -0.58 -5.57
CA SER A 136 -8.73 -1.46 -4.64
C SER A 136 -9.61 -2.38 -3.83
N THR A 137 -8.96 -3.38 -3.22
CA THR A 137 -9.58 -4.29 -2.25
C THR A 137 -8.60 -4.60 -1.11
N ARG A 138 -9.13 -4.60 0.12
CA ARG A 138 -8.41 -4.95 1.35
C ARG A 138 -7.21 -4.07 1.68
N LEU A 139 -7.20 -2.84 1.19
CA LEU A 139 -6.28 -1.79 1.64
C LEU A 139 -6.86 -1.08 2.86
N GLU A 140 -6.02 -0.79 3.85
CA GLU A 140 -6.37 0.10 4.95
C GLU A 140 -6.62 1.53 4.45
N LEU A 141 -7.33 2.35 5.22
CA LEU A 141 -7.75 3.69 4.77
C LEU A 141 -6.56 4.56 4.36
N ALA A 142 -5.54 4.63 5.20
CA ALA A 142 -4.35 5.45 4.95
C ALA A 142 -3.56 4.97 3.73
N GLU A 143 -3.34 3.65 3.60
CA GLU A 143 -2.66 3.08 2.42
C GLU A 143 -3.46 3.32 1.14
N ARG A 144 -4.79 3.16 1.19
CA ARG A 144 -5.68 3.44 0.06
C ARG A 144 -5.61 4.90 -0.38
N GLU A 145 -5.57 5.83 0.57
CA GLU A 145 -5.45 7.27 0.26
C GLU A 145 -4.11 7.62 -0.36
N LEU A 146 -3.01 7.05 0.16
CA LEU A 146 -1.68 7.20 -0.41
C LEU A 146 -1.61 6.67 -1.85
N VAL A 147 -2.12 5.46 -2.06
CA VAL A 147 -2.12 4.79 -3.38
C VAL A 147 -3.00 5.55 -4.37
N ARG A 148 -4.20 5.97 -3.95
CA ARG A 148 -5.12 6.78 -4.76
C ARG A 148 -4.46 8.09 -5.17
N SER A 149 -3.93 8.85 -4.21
CA SER A 149 -3.33 10.16 -4.47
C SER A 149 -2.12 10.06 -5.38
N SER A 150 -1.31 9.02 -5.19
CA SER A 150 -0.15 8.75 -6.05
C SER A 150 -0.61 8.46 -7.49
N LEU A 151 -1.53 7.52 -7.68
CA LEU A 151 -2.00 7.12 -9.00
C LEU A 151 -2.67 8.30 -9.74
N THR A 152 -3.51 9.08 -9.07
CA THR A 152 -4.22 10.21 -9.69
C THR A 152 -3.28 11.37 -10.03
N ALA A 153 -2.28 11.66 -9.19
CA ALA A 153 -1.25 12.65 -9.48
C ALA A 153 -0.44 12.31 -10.75
N MET A 154 -0.35 11.03 -11.08
CA MET A 154 0.35 10.49 -12.26
C MET A 154 -0.59 10.12 -13.42
N GLY A 155 -1.78 10.73 -13.44
CA GLY A 155 -2.68 10.74 -14.60
C GLY A 155 -3.65 9.57 -14.69
N GLY A 156 -3.72 8.73 -13.66
CA GLY A 156 -4.77 7.72 -13.54
C GLY A 156 -6.06 8.26 -12.91
N GLU A 157 -7.10 7.46 -12.97
CA GLU A 157 -8.39 7.69 -12.34
C GLU A 157 -8.62 6.67 -11.23
N TRP A 158 -9.43 7.04 -10.25
CA TRP A 158 -9.78 6.16 -9.15
C TRP A 158 -11.29 6.04 -9.00
N ASP A 159 -11.77 4.81 -8.85
CA ASP A 159 -13.15 4.50 -8.51
C ASP A 159 -13.14 3.52 -7.32
N ASP A 160 -13.84 3.86 -6.23
CA ASP A 160 -13.94 2.96 -5.08
C ASP A 160 -14.81 1.72 -5.39
N HIS A 161 -15.62 1.78 -6.44
CA HIS A 161 -16.42 0.66 -6.92
C HIS A 161 -15.73 -0.03 -8.10
N LEU A 162 -16.02 -1.33 -8.27
CA LEU A 162 -15.60 -2.06 -9.45
C LEU A 162 -16.66 -1.86 -10.53
N THR A 163 -16.35 -1.08 -11.57
CA THR A 163 -17.27 -0.73 -12.65
C THR A 163 -16.82 -1.28 -14.00
N SER A 164 -17.63 -1.08 -15.05
CA SER A 164 -17.26 -1.41 -16.43
C SER A 164 -16.08 -0.58 -16.96
N ARG A 165 -15.77 0.57 -16.32
CA ARG A 165 -14.60 1.39 -16.64
C ARG A 165 -13.34 0.96 -15.92
N THR A 166 -13.45 0.20 -14.83
CA THR A 166 -12.28 -0.21 -14.04
C THR A 166 -11.36 -1.12 -14.87
N THR A 167 -10.14 -0.64 -15.08
CA THR A 167 -9.08 -1.32 -15.83
C THR A 167 -8.14 -2.11 -14.92
N HIS A 168 -7.96 -1.66 -13.67
CA HIS A 168 -7.02 -2.25 -12.72
C HIS A 168 -7.65 -2.38 -11.34
N LEU A 169 -7.47 -3.54 -10.70
CA LEU A 169 -7.80 -3.74 -9.30
C LEU A 169 -6.51 -3.99 -8.51
N LEU A 170 -6.14 -3.02 -7.68
CA LEU A 170 -5.01 -3.10 -6.76
C LEU A 170 -5.40 -3.87 -5.50
N CYS A 171 -4.75 -5.02 -5.27
CA CYS A 171 -5.14 -5.95 -4.22
C CYS A 171 -4.08 -6.07 -3.13
N ALA A 172 -4.50 -5.98 -1.87
CA ALA A 172 -3.76 -6.53 -0.73
C ALA A 172 -4.22 -7.93 -0.33
N ALA A 173 -5.39 -8.37 -0.81
CA ALA A 173 -5.78 -9.78 -0.77
C ALA A 173 -6.47 -10.23 -2.05
N ALA A 174 -6.15 -11.44 -2.50
CA ALA A 174 -6.60 -11.96 -3.79
C ALA A 174 -7.94 -12.70 -3.72
N TRP A 175 -8.33 -13.25 -2.58
CA TRP A 175 -9.50 -14.12 -2.44
C TRP A 175 -10.80 -13.35 -2.14
N THR A 176 -10.86 -12.05 -2.45
CA THR A 176 -12.03 -11.22 -2.13
C THR A 176 -13.11 -11.31 -3.21
N PRO A 177 -14.40 -11.06 -2.87
CA PRO A 177 -15.47 -11.01 -3.88
C PRO A 177 -15.18 -10.02 -5.01
N LYS A 178 -14.59 -8.86 -4.66
CA LYS A 178 -14.20 -7.84 -5.64
C LYS A 178 -13.08 -8.32 -6.57
N ALA A 179 -12.09 -9.06 -6.05
CA ALA A 179 -11.02 -9.63 -6.87
C ALA A 179 -11.54 -10.76 -7.78
N ASN A 180 -12.46 -11.58 -7.29
CA ASN A 180 -13.11 -12.62 -8.10
C ASN A 180 -13.95 -12.01 -9.22
N ALA A 181 -14.74 -10.98 -8.91
CA ALA A 181 -15.50 -10.24 -9.92
C ALA A 181 -14.58 -9.60 -10.97
N ALA A 182 -13.44 -9.03 -10.56
CA ALA A 182 -12.46 -8.49 -11.51
C ALA A 182 -11.85 -9.57 -12.41
N ARG A 183 -11.51 -10.75 -11.88
CA ARG A 183 -11.01 -11.89 -12.70
C ARG A 183 -12.06 -12.39 -13.70
N ALA A 184 -13.34 -12.36 -13.34
CA ALA A 184 -14.43 -12.78 -14.21
C ALA A 184 -14.63 -11.83 -15.42
N THR A 185 -13.98 -10.68 -15.46
CA THR A 185 -14.07 -9.72 -16.58
C THR A 185 -13.26 -10.12 -17.82
N LEU A 186 -12.74 -11.35 -17.88
CA LEU A 186 -12.02 -11.94 -19.04
C LEU A 186 -10.88 -11.03 -19.56
N GLY A 187 -10.10 -10.46 -18.65
CA GLY A 187 -8.91 -9.67 -18.99
C GLY A 187 -9.15 -8.17 -19.22
N ARG A 188 -10.41 -7.70 -19.15
CA ARG A 188 -10.74 -6.27 -19.14
C ARG A 188 -10.17 -5.57 -17.89
N CYS A 189 -10.34 -6.20 -16.72
CA CYS A 189 -9.79 -5.70 -15.47
C CYS A 189 -8.56 -6.54 -15.06
N ARG A 190 -7.41 -5.89 -14.92
CA ARG A 190 -6.17 -6.52 -14.47
C ARG A 190 -6.09 -6.49 -12.95
N VAL A 191 -6.01 -7.68 -12.34
CA VAL A 191 -5.84 -7.83 -10.90
C VAL A 191 -4.35 -7.87 -10.58
N VAL A 192 -3.84 -6.85 -9.88
CA VAL A 192 -2.41 -6.70 -9.59
C VAL A 192 -2.17 -6.36 -8.12
N THR A 193 -0.97 -6.66 -7.63
CA THR A 193 -0.49 -6.21 -6.32
C THR A 193 -0.10 -4.73 -6.34
N LEU A 194 -0.03 -4.09 -5.16
CA LEU A 194 0.53 -2.74 -5.01
C LEU A 194 1.95 -2.58 -5.57
N ARG A 195 2.72 -3.68 -5.61
CA ARG A 195 4.09 -3.67 -6.15
C ARG A 195 4.14 -3.21 -7.60
N TRP A 196 3.11 -3.48 -8.41
CA TRP A 196 3.03 -3.00 -9.79
C TRP A 196 3.07 -1.47 -9.86
N LEU A 197 2.26 -0.82 -9.00
CA LEU A 197 2.18 0.63 -8.93
C LEU A 197 3.54 1.19 -8.51
N TRP A 198 4.08 0.72 -7.39
CA TRP A 198 5.34 1.25 -6.86
C TRP A 198 6.55 0.94 -7.76
N GLU A 199 6.56 -0.21 -8.46
CA GLU A 199 7.58 -0.50 -9.48
C GLU A 199 7.47 0.44 -10.67
N THR A 200 6.26 0.69 -11.16
CA THR A 200 6.01 1.65 -12.26
C THR A 200 6.52 3.04 -11.88
N VAL A 201 6.26 3.47 -10.65
CA VAL A 201 6.70 4.78 -10.11
C VAL A 201 8.21 4.85 -10.06
N ARG A 202 8.85 3.89 -9.38
CA ARG A 202 10.31 3.85 -9.20
C ARG A 202 11.05 3.79 -10.53
N ARG A 203 10.60 2.95 -11.47
CA ARG A 203 11.19 2.88 -12.82
C ARG A 203 10.89 4.10 -13.67
N GLY A 204 9.89 4.91 -13.31
CA GLY A 204 9.42 6.02 -14.14
C GLY A 204 8.88 5.60 -15.49
N SER A 205 8.42 4.35 -15.62
CA SER A 205 7.81 3.78 -16.83
C SER A 205 6.85 2.65 -16.45
N ARG A 206 5.75 2.49 -17.19
CA ARG A 206 4.74 1.46 -16.88
C ARG A 206 5.32 0.06 -17.12
N VAL A 207 5.34 -0.74 -16.07
CA VAL A 207 5.76 -2.14 -16.15
C VAL A 207 4.59 -3.06 -16.46
N ALA A 208 4.89 -4.21 -17.08
CA ALA A 208 3.88 -5.20 -17.43
C ALA A 208 3.15 -5.76 -16.20
N GLU A 209 1.82 -5.68 -16.20
CA GLU A 209 0.93 -6.10 -15.11
C GLU A 209 1.07 -7.60 -14.81
N ALA A 210 1.36 -8.41 -15.85
CA ALA A 210 1.49 -9.86 -15.75
C ALA A 210 2.55 -10.32 -14.73
N ARG A 211 3.56 -9.50 -14.44
CA ARG A 211 4.60 -9.80 -13.44
C ARG A 211 4.15 -9.58 -12.00
N PHE A 212 2.97 -8.99 -11.81
CA PHE A 212 2.48 -8.54 -10.51
C PHE A 212 1.09 -9.11 -10.18
N VAL A 213 0.69 -10.19 -10.85
CA VAL A 213 -0.52 -10.95 -10.53
C VAL A 213 -0.39 -11.46 -9.08
N PRO A 214 -1.37 -11.21 -8.20
CA PRO A 214 -1.28 -11.64 -6.82
C PRO A 214 -1.40 -13.16 -6.73
N HIS A 215 -0.63 -13.75 -5.80
CA HIS A 215 -0.82 -15.14 -5.42
C HIS A 215 -2.25 -15.41 -4.90
N PRO A 216 -2.80 -16.62 -5.05
CA PRO A 216 -4.23 -16.91 -4.82
C PRO A 216 -4.72 -16.59 -3.41
N LEU A 217 -3.89 -16.85 -2.41
CA LEU A 217 -4.17 -16.62 -1.01
C LEU A 217 -3.34 -15.46 -0.43
N MET A 218 -2.83 -14.56 -1.28
CA MET A 218 -2.22 -13.31 -0.82
C MET A 218 -3.14 -12.62 0.18
N GLY A 219 -2.57 -12.21 1.32
CA GLY A 219 -3.29 -11.52 2.39
C GLY A 219 -4.14 -12.43 3.29
N ALA A 220 -4.20 -13.74 3.02
CA ALA A 220 -4.76 -14.70 3.97
C ALA A 220 -3.72 -15.03 5.05
N ARG A 221 -4.18 -15.13 6.30
CA ARG A 221 -3.42 -15.74 7.41
C ARG A 221 -4.14 -16.99 7.87
N ILE A 222 -3.42 -18.11 7.89
CA ILE A 222 -4.01 -19.43 8.04
C ILE A 222 -3.36 -20.13 9.22
N SER A 223 -4.20 -20.60 10.14
CA SER A 223 -3.78 -21.47 11.24
C SER A 223 -4.33 -22.87 11.05
N VAL A 224 -3.70 -23.87 11.66
CA VAL A 224 -4.13 -25.28 11.58
C VAL A 224 -4.48 -25.86 12.95
N SER A 225 -5.38 -26.83 12.98
CA SER A 225 -5.69 -27.64 14.16
C SER A 225 -5.83 -29.12 13.80
N GLY A 226 -5.41 -30.02 14.69
CA GLY A 226 -5.63 -31.46 14.54
C GLY A 226 -4.71 -32.19 13.56
N MET A 227 -3.58 -31.58 13.19
CA MET A 227 -2.74 -32.04 12.08
C MET A 227 -1.23 -31.99 12.39
N PRO A 228 -0.75 -32.65 13.47
CA PRO A 228 0.65 -32.54 13.89
C PRO A 228 1.63 -33.11 12.86
N THR A 229 1.32 -34.26 12.26
CA THR A 229 2.20 -34.98 11.33
C THR A 229 2.37 -34.26 9.99
N MET A 230 1.29 -33.67 9.46
CA MET A 230 1.28 -33.02 8.15
C MET A 230 1.47 -31.49 8.22
N ARG A 231 1.67 -30.90 9.41
CA ARG A 231 1.81 -29.44 9.61
C ARG A 231 2.79 -28.80 8.63
N ARG A 232 4.00 -29.35 8.52
CA ARG A 232 5.06 -28.83 7.63
C ARG A 232 4.70 -28.90 6.15
N GLN A 233 3.92 -29.90 5.73
CA GLN A 233 3.46 -30.00 4.35
C GLN A 233 2.37 -28.97 4.07
N VAL A 234 1.41 -28.83 4.99
CA VAL A 234 0.34 -27.85 4.89
C VAL A 234 0.90 -26.43 4.87
N GLN A 235 1.86 -26.11 5.74
CA GLN A 235 2.55 -24.82 5.75
C GLN A 235 3.16 -24.50 4.39
N ARG A 236 3.94 -25.42 3.81
CA ARG A 236 4.53 -25.24 2.48
C ARG A 236 3.49 -25.01 1.38
N HIS A 237 2.35 -25.69 1.42
CA HIS A 237 1.27 -25.49 0.45
C HIS A 237 0.60 -24.12 0.61
N VAL A 238 0.30 -23.72 1.85
CA VAL A 238 -0.29 -22.42 2.19
C VAL A 238 0.63 -21.28 1.74
N GLU A 239 1.92 -21.36 2.06
CA GLU A 239 2.92 -20.35 1.69
C GLU A 239 3.15 -20.30 0.17
N ARG A 240 3.15 -21.45 -0.52
CA ARG A 240 3.22 -21.51 -1.99
C ARG A 240 2.03 -20.81 -2.66
N LEU A 241 0.86 -20.82 -2.01
CA LEU A 241 -0.32 -20.08 -2.46
C LEU A 241 -0.31 -18.60 -2.03
N GLY A 242 0.75 -18.14 -1.35
CA GLY A 242 0.96 -16.74 -0.93
C GLY A 242 0.28 -16.34 0.37
N ALA A 243 -0.24 -17.29 1.15
CA ALA A 243 -0.76 -17.04 2.49
C ALA A 243 0.35 -17.06 3.55
N THR A 244 0.13 -16.35 4.65
CA THR A 244 0.96 -16.46 5.84
C THR A 244 0.45 -17.61 6.71
N PHE A 245 1.34 -18.49 7.13
CA PHE A 245 1.02 -19.56 8.08
C PHE A 245 1.28 -19.09 9.51
N ASP A 246 0.29 -19.25 10.38
CA ASP A 246 0.37 -18.93 11.81
C ASP A 246 0.12 -20.19 12.64
N GLU A 247 1.06 -20.57 13.50
CA GLU A 247 0.90 -21.76 14.36
C GLU A 247 -0.28 -21.62 15.34
N GLU A 248 -0.46 -20.40 15.82
CA GLU A 248 -1.48 -20.00 16.78
C GLU A 248 -2.66 -19.36 16.07
N LEU A 249 -3.85 -19.62 16.58
CA LEU A 249 -5.06 -18.93 16.16
C LEU A 249 -5.08 -17.56 16.85
N ARG A 250 -5.09 -16.46 16.07
CA ARG A 250 -5.04 -15.09 16.59
C ARG A 250 -6.27 -14.28 16.19
N HIS A 251 -6.87 -13.61 17.18
CA HIS A 251 -8.05 -12.78 16.98
C HIS A 251 -7.75 -11.59 16.05
N ARG A 252 -8.70 -11.25 15.16
CA ARG A 252 -8.61 -10.17 14.14
C ARG A 252 -7.50 -10.29 13.10
N VAL A 253 -6.69 -11.34 13.19
CA VAL A 253 -5.50 -11.54 12.37
C VAL A 253 -5.65 -12.80 11.52
N THR A 254 -6.00 -13.93 12.13
CA THR A 254 -6.24 -15.18 11.41
C THR A 254 -7.52 -15.05 10.58
N THR A 255 -7.41 -15.40 9.30
CA THR A 255 -8.51 -15.34 8.33
C THR A 255 -9.26 -16.66 8.22
N HIS A 256 -8.56 -17.79 8.32
CA HIS A 256 -9.13 -19.13 8.18
C HIS A 256 -8.45 -20.09 9.16
N LEU A 257 -9.22 -20.99 9.78
CA LEU A 257 -8.71 -22.12 10.55
C LEU A 257 -8.85 -23.40 9.72
N LEU A 258 -7.74 -24.03 9.36
CA LEU A 258 -7.71 -25.29 8.63
C LEU A 258 -7.77 -26.51 9.56
N VAL A 259 -8.56 -27.50 9.15
CA VAL A 259 -8.69 -28.80 9.83
C VAL A 259 -8.72 -29.93 8.80
N ALA A 260 -8.21 -31.11 9.16
CA ALA A 260 -8.43 -32.32 8.36
C ALA A 260 -9.88 -32.80 8.50
N SER A 261 -10.36 -32.84 9.75
CA SER A 261 -11.75 -33.12 10.11
C SER A 261 -12.14 -32.27 11.31
N LEU A 262 -13.42 -31.89 11.43
CA LEU A 262 -13.92 -31.14 12.57
C LEU A 262 -13.70 -31.90 13.90
N SER A 263 -13.75 -33.24 13.88
CA SER A 263 -13.49 -34.09 15.05
C SER A 263 -12.04 -34.02 15.55
N SER A 264 -11.08 -33.74 14.66
CA SER A 264 -9.66 -33.59 15.01
C SER A 264 -9.33 -32.20 15.56
N CYS A 265 -10.26 -31.25 15.49
CA CYS A 265 -10.02 -29.89 15.93
C CYS A 265 -9.96 -29.82 17.46
N SER A 266 -8.99 -29.08 18.00
CA SER A 266 -8.96 -28.81 19.44
C SER A 266 -10.21 -28.02 19.83
N ALA A 267 -10.87 -28.43 20.91
CA ALA A 267 -12.04 -27.74 21.45
C ALA A 267 -11.74 -26.27 21.79
N ALA A 268 -10.50 -25.94 22.17
CA ALA A 268 -10.08 -24.57 22.44
C ALA A 268 -10.03 -23.73 21.16
N LYS A 269 -9.33 -24.21 20.11
CA LYS A 269 -9.24 -23.52 18.82
C LYS A 269 -10.61 -23.43 18.13
N GLN A 270 -11.44 -24.46 18.24
CA GLN A 270 -12.80 -24.45 17.68
C GLN A 270 -13.69 -23.39 18.36
N ARG A 271 -13.72 -23.35 19.70
CA ARG A 271 -14.47 -22.33 20.45
C ARG A 271 -13.99 -20.92 20.11
N ALA A 272 -12.67 -20.71 20.06
CA ALA A 272 -12.09 -19.42 19.70
C ALA A 272 -12.45 -19.01 18.26
N ALA A 273 -12.34 -19.92 17.29
CA ALA A 273 -12.70 -19.64 15.91
C ALA A 273 -14.18 -19.23 15.77
N HIS A 274 -15.09 -19.95 16.41
CA HIS A 274 -16.51 -19.57 16.43
C HIS A 274 -16.75 -18.22 17.11
N ALA A 275 -16.14 -17.99 18.28
CA ALA A 275 -16.25 -16.71 18.99
C ALA A 275 -15.75 -15.52 18.15
N TRP A 276 -14.70 -15.74 17.36
CA TRP A 276 -14.08 -14.72 16.51
C TRP A 276 -14.65 -14.67 15.09
N ARG A 277 -15.68 -15.50 14.80
CA ARG A 277 -16.29 -15.66 13.47
C ARG A 277 -15.25 -15.98 12.38
N ILE A 278 -14.22 -16.74 12.74
CA ILE A 278 -13.23 -17.26 11.79
C ILE A 278 -13.79 -18.55 11.20
N PRO A 279 -13.92 -18.66 9.86
CA PRO A 279 -14.37 -19.89 9.23
C PRO A 279 -13.40 -21.04 9.49
N ILE A 280 -13.96 -22.18 9.89
CA ILE A 280 -13.24 -23.45 10.02
C ILE A 280 -13.40 -24.18 8.68
N VAL A 281 -12.29 -24.44 8.00
CA VAL A 281 -12.27 -24.91 6.61
C VAL A 281 -11.51 -26.23 6.51
N LYS A 282 -12.03 -27.17 5.71
CA LYS A 282 -11.37 -28.46 5.43
C LYS A 282 -10.05 -28.24 4.68
N LEU A 283 -9.03 -29.05 4.98
CA LEU A 283 -7.75 -29.07 4.27
C LEU A 283 -7.91 -29.30 2.75
N ALA A 284 -8.98 -29.99 2.35
CA ALA A 284 -9.31 -30.22 0.94
C ALA A 284 -9.32 -28.91 0.12
N TRP A 285 -9.70 -27.77 0.72
CA TRP A 285 -9.68 -26.46 0.04
C TRP A 285 -8.28 -26.09 -0.48
N ILE A 286 -7.25 -26.24 0.37
CA ILE A 286 -5.86 -25.97 -0.02
C ILE A 286 -5.36 -27.02 -1.00
N SER A 287 -5.75 -28.28 -0.80
CA SER A 287 -5.32 -29.40 -1.65
C SER A 287 -5.84 -29.22 -3.07
N ASP A 288 -7.10 -28.84 -3.23
CA ASP A 288 -7.74 -28.54 -4.51
C ASP A 288 -7.13 -27.32 -5.20
N MET A 289 -6.83 -26.26 -4.45
CA MET A 289 -6.11 -25.10 -5.00
C MET A 289 -4.76 -25.49 -5.58
N VAL A 290 -3.98 -26.30 -4.84
CA VAL A 290 -2.67 -26.78 -5.29
C VAL A 290 -2.82 -27.70 -6.52
N ALA A 291 -3.77 -28.64 -6.49
CA ALA A 291 -4.00 -29.57 -7.60
C ALA A 291 -4.42 -28.85 -8.90
N ARG A 292 -5.14 -27.74 -8.79
CA ARG A 292 -5.56 -26.91 -9.94
C ARG A 292 -4.53 -25.86 -10.36
N GLY A 293 -3.28 -25.96 -9.90
CA GLY A 293 -2.20 -25.05 -10.29
C GLY A 293 -2.25 -23.68 -9.61
N GLY A 294 -2.89 -23.57 -8.45
CA GLY A 294 -3.01 -22.32 -7.71
C GLY A 294 -4.10 -21.41 -8.26
N VAL A 295 -5.29 -21.94 -8.55
CA VAL A 295 -6.47 -21.12 -8.87
C VAL A 295 -7.15 -20.68 -7.57
N VAL A 296 -7.72 -19.48 -7.55
CA VAL A 296 -8.53 -19.02 -6.41
C VAL A 296 -9.85 -19.81 -6.39
N ILE A 297 -10.11 -20.50 -5.29
CA ILE A 297 -11.33 -21.28 -5.04
C ILE A 297 -12.05 -20.67 -3.82
N ASP A 298 -13.36 -20.50 -3.91
CA ASP A 298 -14.18 -20.06 -2.78
C ASP A 298 -14.05 -21.07 -1.61
N PRO A 299 -13.73 -20.63 -0.38
CA PRO A 299 -13.71 -21.51 0.78
C PRO A 299 -15.09 -22.00 1.23
N ALA A 300 -16.20 -21.36 0.82
CA ALA A 300 -17.56 -21.67 1.32
C ALA A 300 -17.94 -23.17 1.23
N PRO A 301 -17.70 -23.90 0.12
CA PRO A 301 -18.00 -25.33 0.02
C PRO A 301 -17.19 -26.22 0.97
N TYR A 302 -16.10 -25.69 1.54
CA TYR A 302 -15.18 -26.40 2.42
C TYR A 302 -15.37 -26.03 3.88
N VAL A 303 -16.29 -25.11 4.20
CA VAL A 303 -16.57 -24.71 5.58
C VAL A 303 -17.19 -25.87 6.34
N CYS A 304 -16.62 -26.18 7.50
CA CYS A 304 -17.16 -27.16 8.43
C CYS A 304 -18.33 -26.53 9.20
N THR A 305 -19.56 -26.99 8.95
CA THR A 305 -20.72 -26.69 9.79
C THR A 305 -20.79 -27.67 10.96
N ARG A 306 -21.24 -27.22 12.13
CA ARG A 306 -21.66 -28.14 13.20
C ARG A 306 -22.90 -28.85 12.66
N ASN A 307 -22.84 -30.16 12.45
CA ASN A 307 -24.05 -30.92 12.12
C ASN A 307 -25.13 -30.60 13.14
N SER A 308 -26.23 -30.00 12.70
CA SER A 308 -27.53 -30.30 13.27
C SER A 308 -27.81 -31.77 12.95
N SER A 309 -27.95 -32.56 14.00
CA SER A 309 -28.25 -34.00 14.05
C SER A 309 -27.08 -34.97 13.80
N GLY A 310 -26.86 -35.82 14.82
CA GLY A 310 -26.68 -37.22 14.52
C GLY A 310 -27.96 -37.73 13.87
N SER A 311 -27.83 -38.26 12.66
CA SER A 311 -28.73 -39.28 12.14
C SER A 311 -27.81 -40.39 11.65
N ALA A 312 -27.71 -41.42 12.48
CA ALA A 312 -27.52 -42.76 11.97
C ALA A 312 -28.82 -43.15 11.25
N CYS A 313 -28.67 -43.63 10.01
CA CYS A 313 -29.50 -44.57 9.25
C CYS A 313 -29.27 -44.31 7.75
#